data_AF-A0A7C6KAU2-F1
#
_entry.id   AF-A0A7C6KAU2-F1
#
_cell.length_a   1.000
_cell.length_b   1.000
_cell.length_c   1.000
_cell.angle_alpha   90.00
_cell.angle_beta   90.00
_cell.angle_gamma   90.00
#
_symmetry.space_group_name_H-M   'P 1'
#
loop_
_entity.id
_entity.type
_entity.pdbx_description
1 polymer ?
#
loop_
_entity_poly.entity_id
_entity_poly.type
_entity_poly.pdbx_seq_one_letter_code
_entity_poly.pdbx_strand_id
1 'polypeptide(L)'
;MILGVSILAKIYAPNKGYAGVTAGVSFSNGVGETEDKWLIQWFKNKGYKVVEEKKLEELTVAELRKMAAEKGIEGYSDMRKAELIKTLEG
;
A
#
# COMPACT_ATOMS: atom_id res chain seq x y z
N MET A 1 -8.06 15.19 -13.25
CA MET A 1 -7.24 14.00 -12.93
C MET A 1 -7.16 13.94 -11.40
N ILE A 2 -8.07 13.22 -10.75
CA ILE A 2 -7.99 13.03 -9.30
C ILE A 2 -6.82 12.07 -9.11
N LEU A 3 -5.70 12.55 -8.60
CA LEU A 3 -4.58 11.70 -8.20
C LEU A 3 -5.11 10.79 -7.10
N GLY A 4 -5.63 9.64 -7.50
CA GLY A 4 -6.16 8.63 -6.61
C GLY A 4 -4.98 7.87 -6.03
N VAL A 5 -4.90 7.81 -4.70
CA VAL A 5 -3.93 7.02 -3.95
C VAL A 5 -3.62 5.69 -4.65
N SER A 6 -2.35 5.54 -5.04
CA SER A 6 -1.75 4.26 -5.45
C SER A 6 -1.45 3.47 -4.20
N ILE A 7 -2.09 2.31 -4.05
CA ILE A 7 -1.83 1.38 -2.96
C ILE A 7 -1.08 0.21 -3.57
N LEU A 8 0.17 -0.01 -3.17
CA LEU A 8 0.90 -1.20 -3.55
C LEU A 8 0.45 -2.34 -2.64
N ALA A 9 -0.09 -3.40 -3.21
CA ALA A 9 -0.49 -4.57 -2.44
C ALA A 9 0.45 -5.73 -2.69
N LYS A 10 0.94 -6.32 -1.60
CA LYS A 10 1.60 -7.63 -1.59
C LYS A 10 0.56 -8.72 -1.43
N ILE A 11 0.51 -9.61 -2.39
CA ILE A 11 -0.37 -10.78 -2.42
C ILE A 11 0.47 -12.00 -2.08
N TYR A 12 0.07 -12.73 -1.05
CA TYR A 12 0.72 -13.96 -0.63
C TYR A 12 -0.07 -15.16 -1.11
N ALA A 13 0.55 -15.97 -1.96
CA ALA A 13 0.01 -17.25 -2.40
C ALA A 13 -0.04 -18.24 -1.22
N PRO A 14 -1.02 -19.16 -1.20
CA PRO A 14 -1.08 -20.23 -0.20
C PRO A 14 0.18 -21.11 -0.19
N ASN A 15 0.79 -21.30 -1.36
CA ASN A 15 2.05 -22.00 -1.52
C ASN A 15 3.23 -21.01 -1.47
N LYS A 16 4.02 -21.07 -0.39
CA LYS A 16 5.17 -20.20 -0.12
C LYS A 16 6.31 -20.33 -1.15
N GLY A 17 6.34 -21.40 -1.95
CA GLY A 17 7.33 -21.60 -3.00
C GLY A 17 6.83 -21.30 -4.41
N TYR A 18 5.62 -20.75 -4.56
CA TYR A 18 5.03 -20.56 -5.88
C TYR A 18 5.78 -19.47 -6.67
N ALA A 19 6.23 -19.83 -7.87
CA ALA A 19 6.76 -18.91 -8.87
C ALA A 19 5.96 -19.10 -10.17
N GLY A 20 5.36 -18.03 -10.68
CA GLY A 20 4.47 -18.10 -11.83
C GLY A 20 3.58 -16.86 -11.97
N VAL A 21 2.63 -16.90 -12.88
CA VAL A 21 1.69 -15.79 -13.12
C VAL A 21 0.28 -16.22 -12.75
N THR A 22 -0.41 -15.43 -11.92
CA THR A 22 -1.82 -15.63 -11.58
C THR A 22 -2.59 -14.35 -11.82
N ALA A 23 -3.67 -14.41 -12.59
CA ALA A 23 -4.50 -13.24 -12.94
C ALA A 23 -3.69 -12.05 -13.52
N GLY A 24 -2.60 -12.35 -14.23
CA GLY A 24 -1.68 -11.33 -14.79
C GLY A 24 -0.65 -10.78 -13.80
N VAL A 25 -0.72 -11.14 -12.51
CA VAL A 25 0.28 -10.77 -11.51
C VAL A 25 1.36 -11.84 -11.46
N SER A 26 2.62 -11.40 -11.55
CA SER A 26 3.78 -12.29 -11.38
C SER A 26 4.05 -12.53 -9.90
N PHE A 27 4.26 -13.79 -9.55
CA PHE A 27 4.62 -14.25 -8.21
C PHE A 27 6.04 -14.79 -8.22
N SER A 28 6.79 -14.44 -7.18
CA SER A 28 8.11 -14.98 -6.87
C SER A 28 8.15 -15.39 -5.40
N ASN A 29 8.54 -16.63 -5.10
CA ASN A 29 8.55 -17.19 -3.75
C ASN A 29 7.22 -16.97 -3.00
N GLY A 30 6.10 -17.19 -3.70
CA GLY A 30 4.75 -17.04 -3.17
C GLY A 30 4.30 -15.59 -2.97
N VAL A 31 5.05 -14.58 -3.42
CA VAL A 31 4.68 -13.16 -3.28
C VAL A 31 4.52 -12.51 -4.65
N GLY A 32 3.37 -11.88 -4.87
CA GLY A 32 3.10 -11.02 -6.04
C GLY A 32 2.76 -9.60 -5.59
N GLU A 33 3.00 -8.62 -6.46
CA GLU A 33 2.76 -7.21 -6.18
C GLU A 33 1.86 -6.59 -7.25
N THR A 34 0.89 -5.77 -6.84
CA THR A 34 0.02 -5.03 -7.77
C THR A 34 -0.53 -3.77 -7.13
N GLU A 35 -0.76 -2.73 -7.94
CA GLU A 35 -1.45 -1.49 -7.54
C GLU A 35 -2.90 -1.45 -8.07
N ASP A 36 -3.31 -2.48 -8.82
CA ASP A 36 -4.64 -2.56 -9.40
C ASP A 36 -5.67 -2.96 -8.33
N LYS A 37 -6.54 -2.00 -7.99
CA LYS A 37 -7.61 -2.18 -6.99
C LYS A 37 -8.55 -3.33 -7.32
N TRP A 38 -8.81 -3.58 -8.61
CA TRP A 38 -9.67 -4.68 -9.03
C TRP A 38 -8.98 -6.03 -8.77
N LEU A 39 -7.69 -6.16 -9.11
CA LEU A 39 -6.92 -7.36 -8.82
C LEU A 39 -6.80 -7.61 -7.32
N ILE A 40 -6.52 -6.57 -6.53
CA ILE A 40 -6.47 -6.65 -5.06
C ILE A 40 -7.76 -7.25 -4.50
N GLN A 41 -8.91 -6.74 -4.93
CA GLN A 41 -10.21 -7.22 -4.48
C GLN A 41 -10.50 -8.64 -4.96
N TRP A 42 -10.11 -8.97 -6.20
CA TRP A 42 -10.22 -10.32 -6.74
C TRP A 42 -9.43 -11.32 -5.88
N PHE A 43 -8.18 -11.01 -5.52
CA PHE A 43 -7.36 -11.88 -4.69
C PHE A 43 -7.93 -12.07 -3.28
N LYS A 44 -8.44 -11.00 -2.65
CA LYS A 44 -9.15 -11.09 -1.36
C LYS A 44 -10.35 -12.03 -1.43
N ASN A 45 -11.18 -11.88 -2.47
CA ASN A 45 -12.36 -12.72 -2.68
C ASN A 45 -12.00 -14.19 -2.94
N LYS A 46 -10.80 -14.45 -3.47
CA LYS A 46 -10.27 -15.81 -3.68
C LYS A 46 -9.59 -16.41 -2.45
N GLY A 47 -9.52 -15.68 -1.34
CA GLY A 47 -8.93 -16.15 -0.09
C GLY A 47 -7.41 -16.02 -0.02
N TYR A 48 -6.80 -15.24 -0.90
CA TYR A 48 -5.38 -14.91 -0.78
C TYR A 48 -5.18 -13.94 0.38
N LYS A 49 -4.03 -14.06 1.05
CA LYS A 49 -3.62 -13.05 2.02
C LYS A 49 -3.09 -11.84 1.24
N VAL A 50 -3.75 -10.70 1.40
CA VAL A 50 -3.36 -9.44 0.76
C VAL A 50 -2.96 -8.42 1.82
N VAL A 51 -1.78 -7.83 1.69
CA VAL A 51 -1.27 -6.76 2.54
C VAL A 51 -1.15 -5.50 1.69
N GLU A 52 -1.97 -4.51 2.00
CA GLU A 52 -1.95 -3.21 1.34
C GLU A 52 -0.94 -2.29 2.02
N GLU A 53 0.11 -1.92 1.30
CA GLU A 53 1.12 -0.96 1.70
C GLU A 53 0.86 0.37 0.99
N LYS A 54 0.65 1.42 1.76
CA LYS A 54 0.56 2.78 1.21
C LYS A 54 1.98 3.32 1.08
N LYS A 55 2.40 3.66 -0.14
CA LYS A 55 3.64 4.43 -0.35
C LYS A 55 3.40 5.86 0.11
N LEU A 56 3.97 6.24 1.25
CA LEU A 56 3.78 7.57 1.83
C LEU A 56 4.38 8.66 0.92
N GLU A 57 5.36 8.31 0.11
CA GLU A 57 6.02 9.18 -0.87
C GLU A 57 5.07 9.63 -1.98
N GLU A 58 4.11 8.76 -2.35
CA GLU A 58 3.14 9.03 -3.41
C GLU A 58 1.90 9.77 -2.90
N LEU A 59 1.70 9.82 -1.58
CA LEU A 59 0.59 10.56 -0.98
C LEU A 59 0.79 12.07 -1.07
N THR A 60 -0.32 12.79 -1.09
CA THR A 60 -0.31 14.25 -0.99
C THR A 60 0.01 14.71 0.43
N VAL A 61 0.51 15.94 0.59
CA VAL A 61 0.74 16.53 1.92
C VAL A 61 -0.54 16.56 2.74
N ALA A 62 -1.69 16.79 2.11
CA ALA A 62 -2.99 16.79 2.79
C ALA A 62 -3.34 15.40 3.36
N GLU A 63 -3.10 14.33 2.60
CA GLU A 63 -3.34 12.96 3.06
C GLU A 63 -2.37 12.55 4.16
N LEU A 64 -1.08 12.87 4.01
CA LEU A 64 -0.08 12.63 5.05
C LEU A 64 -0.44 13.35 6.35
N ARG A 65 -0.91 14.60 6.27
CA ARG A 65 -1.41 15.35 7.43
C ARG A 65 -2.64 14.70 8.05
N LYS A 66 -3.57 14.19 7.24
CA LYS A 66 -4.73 13.45 7.75
C LYS A 66 -4.30 12.21 8.51
N MET A 67 -3.38 11.43 7.95
CA MET A 67 -2.83 10.24 8.62
C MET A 67 -2.08 10.60 9.91
N ALA A 68 -1.36 11.72 9.92
CA ALA A 68 -0.66 12.22 11.10
C ALA A 68 -1.64 12.65 12.20
N ALA A 69 -2.72 13.34 11.83
CA ALA A 69 -3.80 13.70 12.73
C ALA A 69 -4.52 12.47 13.31
N GLU A 70 -4.81 11.46 12.48
CA GLU A 70 -5.42 10.19 12.91
C GLU A 70 -4.51 9.42 13.89
N LYS A 71 -3.18 9.54 13.74
CA LYS A 71 -2.19 8.98 14.67
C LYS A 71 -1.92 9.85 15.90
N GLY A 72 -2.54 11.02 16.01
CA GLY A 72 -2.33 11.96 17.12
C GLY A 72 -0.93 12.58 17.15
N ILE A 73 -0.26 12.70 16.00
CA ILE A 73 1.04 13.37 15.90
C ILE A 73 0.81 14.88 16.06
N GLU A 74 1.39 15.50 17.08
CA GLU A 74 1.32 16.95 17.26
C GLU A 74 2.33 17.70 16.36
N GLY A 75 2.03 18.95 16.01
CA GLY A 75 2.90 19.77 15.15
C GLY A 75 2.94 19.36 13.68
N TYR A 76 2.17 18.35 13.26
CA TYR A 76 2.11 17.84 11.88
C TYR A 76 1.71 18.91 10.83
N SER A 77 0.97 19.94 11.25
CA SER A 77 0.47 21.00 10.38
C SER A 77 1.57 21.87 9.79
N ASP A 78 2.69 22.03 10.49
CA ASP A 78 3.83 22.85 10.08
C ASP A 78 4.97 22.03 9.45
N MET A 79 4.89 20.70 9.58
CA MET A 79 5.88 19.78 9.01
C MET A 79 5.87 19.76 7.48
N ARG A 80 7.07 19.61 6.91
CA ARG A 80 7.26 19.37 5.48
C ARG A 80 6.87 17.94 5.12
N LYS A 81 6.63 17.68 3.82
CA LYS A 81 6.27 16.35 3.31
C LYS A 81 7.23 15.25 3.80
N ALA A 82 8.54 15.49 3.71
CA ALA A 82 9.56 14.54 4.12
C ALA A 82 9.52 14.25 5.64
N GLU A 83 9.25 15.27 6.46
CA GLU A 83 9.14 15.12 7.92
C GLU A 83 7.88 14.35 8.31
N LEU A 84 6.76 14.63 7.62
CA LEU A 84 5.51 13.89 7.80
C LEU A 84 5.70 12.40 7.48
N ILE A 85 6.33 12.08 6.35
CA ILE A 85 6.63 10.69 5.96
C ILE A 85 7.47 10.02 7.04
N LYS A 86 8.61 10.64 7.43
CA LYS A 86 9.50 10.09 8.45
C LYS A 86 8.78 9.82 9.78
N THR A 87 7.87 10.69 10.18
CA THR A 87 7.10 10.54 11.44
C THR A 87 6.04 9.44 11.32
N LEU A 88 5.49 9.22 10.12
CA LEU A 88 4.51 8.18 9.86
C LEU A 88 5.12 6.79 9.69
N GLU A 89 6.35 6.72 9.17
CA GLU A 89 7.14 5.48 9.05
C GLU A 89 7.67 5.00 10.40
N GLY A 90 7.99 5.94 11.32
CA GLY A 90 8.17 5.71 12.76
C GLY A 90 9.20 4.66 13.13
#